data_AF-K4LHI7-F1
#
_entry.id   AF-K4LHI7-F1
#
_cell.length_a   1.000
_cell.length_b   1.000
_cell.length_c   1.000
_cell.angle_alpha   90.00
_cell.angle_beta   90.00
_cell.angle_gamma   90.00
#
_symmetry.space_group_name_H-M   'P 1'
#
loop_
_entity.id
_entity.type
_entity.pdbx_description
1 polymer ?
#
loop_
_entity_poly.entity_id
_entity_poly.type
_entity_poly.pdbx_seq_one_letter_code
_entity_poly.pdbx_strand_id
1 'polypeptide(L)'
;MKEQGRLQRSFWIELLELYDDFMKTGKTDRHTLEMLEKAGLLTEGTMIGKELLEAFPHLEFKDVEQLVRRGIREKIVENIRRSRD
;
A
#
# COMPACT_ATOMS: atom_id res chain seq x y z
N MET A 1 -3.68 -8.00 19.02
CA MET A 1 -2.59 -7.62 18.09
C MET A 1 -2.03 -8.91 17.50
N LYS A 2 -2.36 -9.25 16.25
CA LYS A 2 -1.75 -10.41 15.59
C LYS A 2 -0.31 -10.02 15.26
N GLU A 3 0.66 -10.75 15.78
CA GLU A 3 2.04 -10.73 15.26
C GLU A 3 1.96 -11.05 13.77
N GLN A 4 2.00 -10.03 12.92
CA GLN A 4 2.33 -10.22 11.52
C GLN A 4 3.78 -10.65 11.51
N GLY A 5 4.01 -11.97 11.42
CA GLY A 5 5.34 -12.52 11.20
C GLY A 5 6.00 -11.73 10.07
N ARG A 6 7.23 -11.27 10.32
CA ARG A 6 7.95 -10.38 9.42
C ARG A 6 7.95 -10.98 8.00
N LEU A 7 7.22 -10.35 7.08
CA LEU A 7 7.10 -10.84 5.71
C LEU A 7 8.48 -10.86 5.05
N GLN A 8 8.77 -11.93 4.31
CA GLN A 8 10.05 -12.13 3.64
C GLN A 8 10.33 -11.04 2.60
N ARG A 9 11.60 -10.79 2.29
CA ARG A 9 12.00 -9.78 1.29
C ARG A 9 11.36 -10.04 -0.08
N SER A 10 11.31 -11.30 -0.52
CA SER A 10 10.69 -11.73 -1.78
C SER A 10 9.23 -11.31 -1.90
N PHE A 11 8.46 -11.45 -0.83
CA PHE A 11 7.07 -11.01 -0.79
C PHE A 11 6.93 -9.51 -1.08
N TRP A 12 7.80 -8.67 -0.49
CA TRP A 12 7.74 -7.22 -0.70
C TRP A 12 8.20 -6.81 -2.09
N ILE A 13 9.14 -7.53 -2.69
CA ILE A 13 9.58 -7.31 -4.08
C ILE A 13 8.44 -7.62 -5.04
N GLU A 14 7.81 -8.79 -4.91
CA GLU A 14 6.65 -9.17 -5.73
C GLU A 14 5.51 -8.16 -5.57
N LEU A 15 5.21 -7.76 -4.33
CA LEU A 15 4.17 -6.76 -4.09
C LEU A 15 4.51 -5.40 -4.73
N LEU A 16 5.77 -4.98 -4.74
CA LEU A 16 6.18 -3.73 -5.39
C LEU A 16 5.96 -3.78 -6.89
N GLU A 17 6.31 -4.90 -7.54
CA GLU A 17 6.12 -5.08 -8.98
C GLU A 17 4.64 -4.98 -9.38
N LEU A 18 3.78 -5.72 -8.67
CA LEU A 18 2.33 -5.68 -8.87
C LEU A 18 1.75 -4.28 -8.61
N TYR A 19 2.21 -3.61 -7.55
CA TYR A 19 1.72 -2.29 -7.19
C TYR A 19 2.14 -1.21 -8.19
N ASP A 20 3.37 -1.29 -8.71
CA ASP A 20 3.86 -0.38 -9.76
C ASP A 20 3.09 -0.56 -11.07
N ASP A 21 2.72 -1.79 -11.42
CA ASP A 21 1.89 -2.05 -12.59
C ASP A 21 0.44 -1.58 -12.40
N PHE A 22 -0.12 -1.73 -11.20
CA PHE A 22 -1.39 -1.08 -10.84
C PHE A 22 -1.32 0.44 -10.99
N MET A 23 -0.25 1.09 -10.51
CA MET A 23 -0.11 2.54 -10.63
C MET A 23 -0.01 3.02 -12.08
N LYS A 24 0.61 2.24 -12.96
CA LYS A 24 0.71 2.58 -14.40
C LYS A 24 -0.60 2.35 -15.16
N THR A 25 -1.28 1.25 -14.87
CA THR A 25 -2.42 0.78 -15.68
C THR A 25 -3.77 1.17 -15.12
N GLY A 26 -3.83 1.49 -13.82
CA GLY A 26 -5.08 1.66 -13.06
C GLY A 26 -5.83 0.35 -12.83
N LYS A 27 -5.29 -0.80 -13.26
CA LYS A 27 -5.93 -2.11 -13.14
C LYS A 27 -5.32 -2.86 -11.96
N THR A 28 -6.20 -3.41 -11.13
CA THR A 28 -5.83 -4.26 -10.01
C THR A 28 -6.42 -5.64 -10.26
N ASP A 29 -5.64 -6.68 -10.03
CA ASP A 29 -6.12 -8.05 -10.01
C ASP A 29 -6.32 -8.57 -8.58
N ARG A 30 -6.93 -9.75 -8.48
CA ARG A 30 -7.20 -10.39 -7.19
C ARG A 30 -5.92 -10.68 -6.41
N HIS A 31 -4.84 -11.08 -7.09
CA HIS A 31 -3.57 -11.41 -6.46
C HIS A 31 -2.95 -10.19 -5.77
N THR A 32 -2.94 -9.05 -6.45
CA THR A 32 -2.47 -7.77 -5.90
C THR A 32 -3.26 -7.38 -4.65
N LEU A 33 -4.59 -7.55 -4.66
CA LEU A 33 -5.44 -7.28 -3.49
C LEU A 33 -5.10 -8.21 -2.31
N GLU A 34 -4.96 -9.52 -2.56
CA GLU A 34 -4.64 -10.50 -1.53
C GLU A 34 -3.26 -10.24 -0.89
N MET A 35 -2.27 -9.82 -1.69
CA MET A 35 -0.96 -9.43 -1.16
C MET A 35 -1.03 -8.13 -0.35
N LEU A 36 -1.75 -7.11 -0.83
CA LEU A 36 -1.95 -5.87 -0.05
C LEU A 36 -2.69 -6.15 1.27
N GLU A 37 -3.66 -7.06 1.27
CA GLU A 37 -4.36 -7.49 2.48
C GLU A 37 -3.42 -8.20 3.46
N LYS A 38 -2.63 -9.16 2.96
CA LYS A 38 -1.64 -9.89 3.75
C LYS A 38 -0.57 -8.97 4.35
N ALA A 39 -0.21 -7.90 3.64
CA ALA A 39 0.68 -6.86 4.10
C ALA A 39 0.03 -5.85 5.08
N GLY A 40 -1.29 -5.92 5.29
CA GLY A 40 -2.06 -4.95 6.06
C GLY A 40 -2.24 -3.59 5.38
N LEU A 41 -1.79 -3.44 4.14
CA LEU A 41 -1.72 -2.18 3.41
C LEU A 41 -3.08 -1.73 2.84
N LEU A 42 -4.03 -2.65 2.60
CA LEU A 42 -5.41 -2.27 2.21
C LEU A 42 -6.12 -1.50 3.33
N THR A 43 -6.09 -2.06 4.54
CA THR A 43 -6.71 -1.43 5.72
C THR A 43 -6.02 -0.13 6.05
N GLU A 44 -4.68 -0.12 6.04
CA GLU A 44 -3.89 1.07 6.31
C GLU A 44 -4.17 2.20 5.30
N GLY A 45 -4.17 1.90 4.00
CA GLY A 45 -4.46 2.89 2.97
C GLY A 45 -5.88 3.47 3.11
N THR A 46 -6.84 2.64 3.50
CA THR A 46 -8.22 3.09 3.76
C THR A 46 -8.30 4.03 4.96
N MET A 47 -7.58 3.74 6.05
CA MET A 47 -7.54 4.61 7.23
C MET A 47 -6.86 5.94 6.93
N ILE A 48 -5.69 5.92 6.29
CA ILE A 48 -4.96 7.14 5.92
C ILE A 48 -5.82 8.01 5.00
N GLY A 49 -6.52 7.41 4.02
CA GLY A 49 -7.42 8.15 3.14
C GLY A 49 -8.55 8.85 3.89
N LYS A 50 -9.17 8.19 4.88
CA LYS A 50 -10.20 8.80 5.73
C LYS A 50 -9.64 9.94 6.57
N GLU A 51 -8.51 9.71 7.24
CA GLU A 51 -7.84 10.72 8.07
C GLU A 51 -7.47 11.97 7.26
N LEU A 52 -6.98 11.79 6.03
CA LEU A 52 -6.65 12.91 5.14
C LEU A 52 -7.89 13.69 4.69
N LEU A 53 -8.97 13.00 4.33
CA LEU A 53 -10.23 13.68 3.96
C LEU A 53 -10.84 14.43 5.14
N GLU A 54 -10.74 13.89 6.36
CA GLU A 54 -11.23 14.54 7.57
C GLU A 54 -10.37 15.74 7.98
N ALA A 55 -9.04 15.61 7.91
CA ALA A 55 -8.11 16.68 8.26
C ALA A 55 -8.06 17.81 7.22
N PHE A 56 -8.29 17.48 5.95
CA PHE A 56 -8.21 18.42 4.83
C PHE A 56 -9.48 18.35 3.96
N PRO A 57 -10.62 18.87 4.45
CA PRO A 57 -11.92 18.74 3.76
C PRO A 57 -12.02 19.52 2.44
N HIS A 58 -11.01 20.33 2.11
CA HIS A 58 -10.90 21.03 0.82
C HIS A 58 -10.21 20.19 -0.25
N LEU A 59 -9.57 19.06 0.11
CA LEU A 59 -8.98 18.15 -0.86
C LEU A 59 -10.06 17.33 -1.54
N GLU A 60 -9.92 17.14 -2.85
CA GLU A 60 -10.76 16.19 -3.55
C GLU A 60 -10.29 14.76 -3.29
N PHE A 61 -11.22 13.81 -3.40
CA PHE A 61 -10.91 12.38 -3.26
C PHE A 61 -9.72 11.94 -4.12
N LYS A 62 -9.62 12.45 -5.36
CA LYS A 62 -8.53 12.12 -6.30
C LYS A 62 -7.14 12.55 -5.78
N ASP A 63 -7.08 13.67 -5.06
CA ASP A 63 -5.82 14.21 -4.54
C ASP A 63 -5.37 13.38 -3.34
N VAL A 64 -6.31 13.05 -2.45
CA VAL A 64 -6.08 12.12 -1.33
C VAL A 64 -5.70 10.74 -1.84
N GLU A 65 -6.38 10.22 -2.86
CA GLU A 65 -6.09 8.92 -3.46
C GLU A 65 -4.64 8.86 -3.98
N GLN A 66 -4.16 9.90 -4.66
CA GLN A 66 -2.77 9.95 -5.13
C GLN A 66 -1.77 9.97 -3.97
N LEU A 67 -2.07 10.71 -2.90
CA LEU A 67 -1.21 10.77 -1.70
C LEU A 67 -1.15 9.40 -1.01
N VAL A 68 -2.29 8.74 -0.83
CA VAL A 68 -2.38 7.39 -0.26
C VAL A 68 -1.58 6.40 -1.11
N ARG A 69 -1.78 6.41 -2.43
CA ARG A 69 -1.06 5.50 -3.34
C ARG A 69 0.46 5.65 -3.25
N ARG A 70 0.95 6.89 -3.19
CA ARG A 70 2.38 7.18 -3.00
C ARG A 70 2.89 6.67 -1.65
N GLY A 71 2.16 6.95 -0.57
CA GLY A 71 2.52 6.51 0.78
C GLY A 71 2.58 4.98 0.91
N ILE A 72 1.62 4.26 0.32
CA ILE A 72 1.63 2.78 0.31
C ILE A 72 2.86 2.25 -0.43
N ARG A 73 3.19 2.82 -1.60
CA ARG A 73 4.39 2.41 -2.35
C ARG A 73 5.67 2.65 -1.56
N GLU A 74 5.82 3.82 -0.95
CA GLU A 74 6.99 4.15 -0.12
C GLU A 74 7.14 3.17 1.04
N LYS A 75 6.02 2.77 1.66
CA LYS A 75 6.01 1.77 2.72
C LYS A 75 6.43 0.38 2.25
N ILE A 76 6.01 -0.04 1.05
CA ILE A 76 6.49 -1.30 0.45
C ILE A 76 8.01 -1.24 0.28
N VAL A 77 8.54 -0.17 -0.31
CA VAL A 77 10.00 0.03 -0.51
C VAL A 77 10.75 0.04 0.82
N GLU A 78 10.21 0.68 1.84
CA GLU A 78 10.80 0.70 3.18
C GLU A 78 10.86 -0.71 3.78
N ASN A 79 9.80 -1.52 3.63
CA ASN A 79 9.81 -2.89 4.09
C ASN A 79 10.83 -3.75 3.33
N ILE A 80 11.02 -3.56 2.02
CA ILE A 80 12.12 -4.20 1.29
C ILE A 80 13.47 -3.85 1.93
N ARG A 81 13.71 -2.58 2.28
CA ARG A 81 14.97 -2.16 2.90
C ARG A 81 15.17 -2.74 4.31
N ARG A 82 14.08 -2.94 5.06
CA ARG A 82 14.11 -3.47 6.43
C ARG A 82 14.11 -5.00 6.51
N SER A 83 13.60 -5.68 5.49
CA SER A 83 13.60 -7.14 5.39
C SER A 83 15.01 -7.64 5.04
N ARG A 84 15.49 -8.59 5.84
CA ARG A 84 16.69 -9.38 5.54
C ARG A 84 16.26 -10.62 4.75
N ASP A 85 17.13 -11.09 3.87
CA ASP A 85 16.99 -12.39 3.19
C ASP A 85 17.06 -13.54 4.21
#